data_AF-R6IQ76-F1
#
_entry.id   AF-R6IQ76-F1
#
_cell.length_a   1.000
_cell.length_b   1.000
_cell.length_c   1.000
_cell.angle_alpha   90.00
_cell.angle_beta   90.00
_cell.angle_gamma   90.00
#
_symmetry.space_group_name_H-M   'P 1'
#
loop_
_entity.id
_entity.type
_entity.pdbx_description
1 polymer ?
#
loop_
_entity_poly.entity_id
_entity_poly.type
_entity_poly.pdbx_seq_one_letter_code
_entity_poly.pdbx_strand_id
1 'polypeptide(L)'
;MKKIPSFQIDHTILEKGIYISRIDDDITTYDIRMRAPNREPVMTNASMHTIEHLFATYVRNTEFGDNIIYFGPMGCRTGFYFLTRSLSDSYCIQLIKDAFAFIADFWGSIPGAAMSECGNWRDHNLLQAKEDAKQFLEIIQDWTKDDLKYPTKDEN
;
A
#
# COMPACT_ATOMS: atom_id res chain seq x y z
N MET A 1 -6.59 27.87 -4.60
CA MET A 1 -6.61 26.76 -3.61
C MET A 1 -5.20 26.25 -3.44
N LYS A 2 -4.79 25.90 -2.21
CA LYS A 2 -3.49 25.26 -1.97
C LYS A 2 -3.56 23.82 -2.46
N LYS A 3 -2.54 23.37 -3.22
CA LYS A 3 -2.43 21.97 -3.63
C LYS A 3 -2.13 21.11 -2.39
N ILE A 4 -2.77 19.95 -2.28
CA ILE A 4 -2.39 18.93 -1.30
C ILE A 4 -1.10 18.22 -1.75
N PRO A 5 -0.35 17.56 -0.86
CA PRO A 5 0.97 16.98 -1.19
C PRO A 5 0.97 16.07 -2.43
N SER A 6 -0.03 15.20 -2.58
CA SER A 6 -0.13 14.32 -3.75
C SER A 6 -0.25 15.08 -5.08
N PHE A 7 -0.78 16.31 -5.09
CA PHE A 7 -0.92 17.13 -6.31
C PHE A 7 0.35 17.89 -6.66
N GLN A 8 1.39 17.80 -5.83
CA GLN A 8 2.72 18.36 -6.08
C GLN A 8 3.67 17.33 -6.72
N ILE A 9 3.30 16.05 -6.71
CA ILE A 9 4.10 14.96 -7.29
C ILE A 9 3.85 14.86 -8.80
N ASP A 10 4.93 14.76 -9.58
CA ASP A 10 4.83 14.54 -11.02
C ASP A 10 4.55 13.05 -11.33
N HIS A 11 3.27 12.75 -11.55
CA HIS A 11 2.82 11.39 -11.86
C HIS A 11 3.29 10.88 -13.24
N THR A 12 3.84 11.74 -14.10
CA THR A 12 4.39 11.34 -15.40
C THR A 12 5.72 10.58 -15.28
N ILE A 13 6.43 10.75 -14.16
CA ILE A 13 7.70 10.08 -13.86
C ILE A 13 7.63 9.16 -12.63
N LEU A 14 6.49 9.16 -11.90
CA LEU A 14 6.32 8.32 -10.71
C LEU A 14 6.27 6.84 -11.09
N GLU A 15 7.16 6.03 -10.53
CA GLU A 15 7.23 4.58 -10.74
C GLU A 15 6.56 3.78 -9.60
N LYS A 16 6.53 2.46 -9.74
CA LYS A 16 6.07 1.56 -8.68
C LYS A 16 7.04 1.59 -7.49
N GLY A 17 6.52 1.63 -6.26
CA GLY A 17 7.35 1.78 -5.07
C GLY A 17 6.60 2.14 -3.78
N ILE A 18 7.34 2.45 -2.71
CA ILE A 18 6.87 2.90 -1.39
C ILE A 18 7.41 4.30 -1.06
N TYR A 19 6.72 5.37 -1.36
CA TYR A 19 7.26 6.73 -1.12
C TYR A 19 6.78 7.31 0.19
N ILE A 20 7.59 8.12 0.90
CA ILE A 20 7.07 8.98 1.95
C ILE A 20 6.27 10.11 1.30
N SER A 21 4.95 10.06 1.45
CA SER A 21 4.03 11.07 0.92
C SER A 21 4.09 12.37 1.70
N ARG A 22 4.10 12.25 3.03
CA ARG A 22 4.20 13.36 3.98
C ARG A 22 4.47 12.83 5.39
N ILE A 23 4.94 13.74 6.25
CA ILE A 23 5.09 13.53 7.68
C ILE A 23 4.28 14.63 8.38
N ASP A 24 3.29 14.24 9.17
CA ASP A 24 2.45 15.12 9.96
C ASP A 24 2.71 14.83 11.46
N ASP A 25 3.51 15.66 12.12
CA ASP A 25 4.01 15.44 13.49
C ASP A 25 4.70 14.07 13.66
N ASP A 26 4.06 13.13 14.36
CA ASP A 26 4.55 11.78 14.62
C ASP A 26 4.00 10.73 13.65
N ILE A 27 3.23 11.16 12.64
CA ILE A 27 2.60 10.29 11.64
C ILE A 27 3.36 10.35 10.31
N THR A 28 3.84 9.20 9.85
CA THR A 28 4.39 9.05 8.50
C THR A 28 3.33 8.42 7.59
N THR A 29 3.06 9.08 6.46
CA THR A 29 2.19 8.55 5.40
C THR A 29 3.05 7.97 4.27
N TYR A 30 2.98 6.67 4.05
CA TYR A 30 3.58 5.97 2.92
C TYR A 30 2.59 5.85 1.75
N ASP A 31 3.04 6.22 0.56
CA ASP A 31 2.41 5.99 -0.74
C ASP A 31 2.94 4.68 -1.32
N ILE A 32 2.13 3.63 -1.21
CA ILE A 32 2.43 2.31 -1.76
C ILE A 32 1.88 2.28 -3.19
N ARG A 33 2.73 2.59 -4.15
CA ARG A 33 2.43 2.71 -5.57
C ARG A 33 2.58 1.38 -6.29
N MET A 34 1.48 0.64 -6.44
CA MET A 34 1.48 -0.66 -7.12
C MET A 34 1.39 -0.55 -8.64
N ARG A 35 0.91 0.58 -9.17
CA ARG A 35 0.83 0.85 -10.62
C ARG A 35 1.47 2.19 -10.99
N ALA A 36 2.27 2.21 -12.04
CA ALA A 36 2.76 3.38 -12.74
C ALA A 36 1.58 4.22 -13.26
N PRO A 37 1.40 5.46 -12.75
CA PRO A 37 0.22 6.26 -13.08
C PRO A 37 0.06 6.48 -14.59
N ASN A 38 -1.13 6.15 -15.11
CA ASN A 38 -1.52 6.33 -16.51
C ASN A 38 -0.67 5.57 -17.55
N ARG A 39 0.20 4.64 -17.12
CA ARG A 39 1.09 3.87 -18.01
C ARG A 39 0.81 2.36 -18.01
N GLU A 40 -0.03 1.88 -17.10
CA GLU A 40 -0.50 0.49 -17.09
C GLU A 40 -1.96 0.40 -16.59
N PRO A 41 -2.63 -0.76 -16.78
CA PRO A 41 -3.96 -0.99 -16.24
C PRO A 41 -3.99 -0.82 -14.71
N VAL A 42 -5.03 -0.14 -14.22
CA VAL A 42 -5.27 0.00 -12.78
C VAL A 42 -5.71 -1.34 -12.18
N MET A 43 -5.58 -1.48 -10.86
CA MET A 43 -6.08 -2.65 -10.15
C MET A 43 -7.61 -2.73 -10.21
N THR A 44 -8.15 -3.95 -10.19
CA THR A 44 -9.60 -4.16 -10.04
C THR A 44 -10.04 -3.82 -8.62
N ASN A 45 -11.29 -3.39 -8.45
CA ASN A 45 -11.84 -3.10 -7.12
C ASN A 45 -11.77 -4.35 -6.23
N ALA A 46 -12.17 -5.50 -6.76
CA ALA A 46 -12.15 -6.78 -6.03
C ALA A 46 -10.75 -7.17 -5.52
N SER A 47 -9.71 -6.96 -6.32
CA SER A 47 -8.32 -7.21 -5.91
C SER A 47 -7.91 -6.22 -4.80
N MET A 48 -8.12 -4.92 -5.04
CA MET A 48 -7.73 -3.89 -4.07
C MET A 48 -8.42 -4.05 -2.72
N HIS A 49 -9.71 -4.35 -2.73
CA HIS A 49 -10.52 -4.56 -1.54
C HIS A 49 -10.08 -5.81 -0.77
N THR A 50 -9.64 -6.85 -1.47
CA THR A 50 -9.05 -8.03 -0.81
C THR A 50 -7.68 -7.72 -0.21
N ILE A 51 -6.83 -6.94 -0.89
CA ILE A 51 -5.55 -6.45 -0.36
C ILE A 51 -5.80 -5.58 0.88
N GLU A 52 -6.79 -4.68 0.84
CA GLU A 52 -7.19 -3.83 1.98
C GLU A 52 -7.46 -4.68 3.23
N HIS A 53 -8.31 -5.70 3.12
CA HIS A 53 -8.65 -6.57 4.25
C HIS A 53 -7.45 -7.34 4.80
N LEU A 54 -6.68 -7.98 3.91
CA LEU A 54 -5.55 -8.83 4.32
C LEU A 54 -4.39 -8.02 4.88
N PHE A 55 -4.03 -6.91 4.23
CA PHE A 55 -2.97 -6.02 4.70
C PHE A 55 -3.33 -5.43 6.05
N ALA A 56 -4.53 -4.85 6.18
CA ALA A 56 -5.01 -4.27 7.43
C ALA A 56 -5.06 -5.27 8.58
N THR A 57 -5.44 -6.52 8.29
CA THR A 57 -5.42 -7.61 9.26
C THR A 57 -3.99 -7.93 9.69
N TYR A 58 -3.08 -8.13 8.73
CA TYR A 58 -1.70 -8.49 9.03
C TYR A 58 -1.00 -7.45 9.91
N VAL A 59 -0.97 -6.18 9.46
CA VAL A 59 -0.17 -5.15 10.15
C VAL A 59 -0.68 -4.83 11.55
N ARG A 60 -2.00 -4.96 11.79
CA ARG A 60 -2.61 -4.73 13.11
C ARG A 60 -2.45 -5.90 14.08
N ASN A 61 -2.01 -7.06 13.61
CA ASN A 61 -1.73 -8.23 14.46
C ASN A 61 -0.22 -8.43 14.70
N THR A 62 0.57 -7.38 14.54
CA THR A 62 1.98 -7.33 14.95
C THR A 62 2.13 -6.73 16.35
N GLU A 63 3.32 -6.79 16.94
CA GLU A 63 3.62 -6.17 18.24
C GLU A 63 3.41 -4.65 18.26
N PHE A 64 3.41 -4.00 17.08
CA PHE A 64 3.17 -2.57 16.90
C PHE A 64 1.82 -2.26 16.24
N GLY A 65 0.82 -3.14 16.41
CA GLY A 65 -0.50 -2.97 15.82
C GLY A 65 -1.20 -1.64 16.20
N ASP A 66 -0.99 -1.19 17.44
CA ASP A 66 -1.54 0.09 17.96
C ASP A 66 -0.90 1.33 17.30
N ASN A 67 0.27 1.18 16.68
CA ASN A 67 0.94 2.25 15.94
C ASN A 67 0.40 2.41 14.51
N ILE A 68 -0.50 1.53 14.07
CA ILE A 68 -1.08 1.57 12.72
C ILE A 68 -2.33 2.46 12.70
N ILE A 69 -2.22 3.63 12.07
CA ILE A 69 -3.30 4.61 12.02
C ILE A 69 -4.30 4.26 10.92
N TYR A 70 -3.81 3.96 9.71
CA TYR A 70 -4.66 3.71 8.56
C TYR A 70 -3.96 2.89 7.49
N PHE A 71 -4.73 2.04 6.81
CA PHE A 71 -4.36 1.47 5.52
C PHE A 71 -5.59 1.54 4.63
N GLY A 72 -5.46 2.04 3.41
CA GLY A 72 -6.60 2.02 2.50
C GLY A 72 -6.28 2.46 1.07
N PRO A 73 -7.19 2.13 0.15
CA PRO A 73 -6.98 2.29 -1.28
C PRO A 73 -6.97 3.75 -1.72
N MET A 74 -6.19 4.06 -2.74
CA MET A 74 -6.31 5.31 -3.47
C MET A 74 -7.45 5.23 -4.49
N GLY A 75 -8.26 6.28 -4.61
CA GLY A 75 -9.38 6.33 -5.56
C GLY A 75 -8.99 6.18 -7.04
N CYS A 76 -7.72 6.47 -7.39
CA CYS A 76 -7.18 6.25 -8.73
C CYS A 76 -6.81 4.78 -9.02
N ARG A 77 -6.90 3.89 -8.03
CA ARG A 77 -6.68 2.44 -8.14
C ARG A 77 -5.27 2.02 -8.56
N THR A 78 -4.28 2.86 -8.27
CA THR A 78 -2.87 2.60 -8.57
C THR A 78 -2.02 2.36 -7.33
N GLY A 79 -2.62 2.35 -6.13
CA GLY A 79 -1.88 2.16 -4.89
C GLY A 79 -2.73 2.32 -3.63
N PHE A 80 -2.04 2.38 -2.50
CA PHE A 80 -2.61 2.49 -1.15
C PHE A 80 -1.85 3.55 -0.34
N TYR A 81 -2.53 4.14 0.64
CA TYR A 81 -1.86 4.90 1.70
C TYR A 81 -1.75 4.06 2.96
N PHE A 82 -0.56 4.03 3.55
CA PHE A 82 -0.28 3.38 4.81
C PHE A 82 0.26 4.40 5.81
N LEU A 83 -0.46 4.62 6.92
CA LEU A 83 -0.13 5.61 7.93
C LEU A 83 0.29 4.90 9.21
N THR A 84 1.46 5.27 9.71
CA THR A 84 2.02 4.74 10.96
C THR A 84 2.41 5.88 11.87
N ARG A 85 2.42 5.61 13.17
CA ARG A 85 2.83 6.57 14.20
C ARG A 85 4.07 6.08 14.93
N SER A 86 5.08 6.94 15.03
CA SER A 86 6.30 6.69 15.84
C SER A 86 7.03 5.38 15.50
N LEU A 87 6.97 4.93 14.24
CA LEU A 87 7.72 3.77 13.75
C LEU A 87 8.89 4.22 12.87
N SER A 88 9.97 3.45 12.85
CA SER A 88 11.11 3.72 11.99
C SER A 88 10.81 3.34 10.54
N ASP A 89 11.38 4.09 9.59
CA ASP A 89 11.22 3.81 8.16
C ASP A 89 11.66 2.40 7.77
N SER A 90 12.78 1.92 8.32
CA SER A 90 13.26 0.55 8.06
C SER A 90 12.28 -0.51 8.57
N TYR A 91 11.66 -0.29 9.73
CA TYR A 91 10.62 -1.19 10.23
C TYR A 91 9.38 -1.15 9.33
N CYS A 92 8.91 0.04 8.94
CA CYS A 92 7.75 0.19 8.06
C CYS A 92 7.97 -0.45 6.69
N ILE A 93 9.16 -0.30 6.10
CA ILE A 93 9.52 -0.98 4.85
C ILE A 93 9.42 -2.49 5.02
N GLN A 94 10.01 -3.05 6.08
CA GLN A 94 9.96 -4.48 6.34
C GLN A 94 8.52 -4.96 6.58
N LEU A 95 7.74 -4.22 7.36
CA LEU A 95 6.34 -4.52 7.63
C LEU A 95 5.49 -4.53 6.35
N ILE A 96 5.75 -3.61 5.41
CA ILE A 96 5.08 -3.60 4.10
C ILE A 96 5.48 -4.85 3.30
N LYS A 97 6.78 -5.19 3.24
CA LYS A 97 7.26 -6.39 2.55
C LYS A 97 6.61 -7.65 3.12
N ASP A 98 6.60 -7.78 4.44
CA ASP A 98 6.03 -8.93 5.13
C ASP A 98 4.51 -9.03 4.93
N ALA A 99 3.80 -7.88 4.91
CA ALA A 99 2.37 -7.85 4.60
C ALA A 99 2.08 -8.30 3.17
N PHE A 100 2.88 -7.87 2.18
CA PHE A 100 2.73 -8.33 0.79
C PHE A 100 3.11 -9.80 0.62
N ALA A 101 4.13 -10.28 1.31
CA ALA A 101 4.47 -11.71 1.35
C ALA A 101 3.34 -12.54 1.97
N PHE A 102 2.77 -12.08 3.09
CA PHE A 102 1.60 -12.69 3.71
C PHE A 102 0.41 -12.78 2.75
N ILE A 103 0.11 -11.70 2.02
CA ILE A 103 -0.97 -11.69 1.01
C ILE A 103 -0.66 -12.67 -0.11
N ALA A 104 0.57 -12.65 -0.65
CA ALA A 104 0.99 -13.51 -1.76
C ALA A 104 0.88 -15.00 -1.41
N ASP A 105 1.11 -15.38 -0.15
CA ASP A 105 1.02 -16.76 0.34
C ASP A 105 -0.31 -17.08 1.04
N PHE A 106 -1.23 -16.11 1.16
CA PHE A 106 -2.45 -16.27 1.93
C PHE A 106 -3.32 -17.43 1.44
N TRP A 107 -3.88 -18.16 2.40
CA TRP A 107 -4.88 -19.20 2.18
C TRP A 107 -5.95 -19.12 3.25
N GLY A 108 -7.16 -19.59 2.91
CA GLY A 108 -8.32 -19.57 3.80
C GLY A 108 -9.28 -18.43 3.51
N SER A 109 -10.12 -18.14 4.49
CA SER A 109 -11.19 -17.13 4.38
C SER A 109 -10.63 -15.73 4.59
N ILE A 110 -11.00 -14.79 3.72
CA ILE A 110 -10.60 -13.38 3.85
C ILE A 110 -11.24 -12.81 5.13
N PRO A 111 -10.45 -12.31 6.09
CA PRO A 111 -10.96 -11.70 7.31
C PRO A 111 -11.84 -10.49 7.00
N GLY A 112 -12.96 -10.34 7.72
CA GLY A 112 -13.88 -9.23 7.51
C GLY A 112 -14.72 -9.33 6.23
N ALA A 113 -14.60 -10.39 5.42
CA ALA A 113 -15.37 -10.56 4.19
C ALA A 113 -16.76 -11.21 4.41
N ALA A 114 -17.24 -11.28 5.66
CA ALA A 114 -18.60 -11.72 5.93
C ALA A 114 -19.62 -10.61 5.63
N MET A 115 -20.88 -11.01 5.38
CA MET A 115 -21.98 -10.08 5.08
C MET A 115 -22.20 -9.02 6.17
N SER A 116 -21.94 -9.36 7.44
CA SER A 116 -22.07 -8.45 8.58
C SER A 116 -20.86 -7.54 8.80
N GLU A 117 -19.74 -7.80 8.13
CA GLU A 117 -18.44 -7.17 8.40
C GLU A 117 -17.98 -6.26 7.26
N CYS A 118 -18.48 -6.48 6.03
CA CYS A 118 -18.10 -5.73 4.85
C CYS A 118 -19.29 -5.10 4.13
N GLY A 119 -19.18 -3.80 3.81
CA GLY A 119 -20.19 -3.06 3.05
C GLY A 119 -20.40 -3.56 1.62
N ASN A 120 -19.46 -4.32 1.06
CA ASN A 120 -19.55 -4.95 -0.25
C ASN A 120 -18.88 -6.34 -0.29
N TRP A 121 -19.29 -7.24 0.61
CA TRP A 121 -18.69 -8.57 0.81
C TRP A 121 -18.61 -9.47 -0.44
N ARG A 122 -19.30 -9.13 -1.54
CA ARG A 122 -19.27 -9.89 -2.81
C ARG A 122 -18.12 -9.47 -3.73
N ASP A 123 -17.52 -8.31 -3.50
CA ASP A 123 -16.48 -7.73 -4.37
C ASP A 123 -15.08 -8.08 -3.85
N HIS A 124 -14.76 -9.37 -3.81
CA HIS A 124 -13.45 -9.88 -3.43
C HIS A 124 -12.89 -10.79 -4.51
N ASN A 125 -11.57 -10.77 -4.71
CA ASN A 125 -10.86 -11.66 -5.59
C ASN A 125 -9.50 -12.00 -4.98
N LEU A 126 -9.45 -13.10 -4.22
CA LEU A 126 -8.21 -13.56 -3.57
C LEU A 126 -7.12 -13.89 -4.59
N LEU A 127 -7.46 -14.60 -5.68
CA LEU A 127 -6.46 -15.01 -6.66
C LEU A 127 -5.75 -13.81 -7.30
N GLN A 128 -6.51 -12.78 -7.67
CA GLN A 128 -5.92 -11.55 -8.22
C GLN A 128 -5.13 -10.76 -7.17
N ALA A 129 -5.60 -10.71 -5.93
CA ALA A 129 -4.88 -10.04 -4.83
C ALA A 129 -3.52 -10.70 -4.54
N LYS A 130 -3.46 -12.03 -4.58
CA LYS A 130 -2.21 -12.80 -4.43
C LYS A 130 -1.22 -12.49 -5.55
N GLU A 131 -1.71 -12.46 -6.79
CA GLU A 131 -0.88 -12.14 -7.97
C GLU A 131 -0.36 -10.70 -7.92
N ASP A 132 -1.23 -9.73 -7.63
CA ASP A 132 -0.86 -8.31 -7.51
C ASP A 132 0.16 -8.11 -6.38
N ALA A 133 0.00 -8.82 -5.25
CA ALA A 133 0.93 -8.77 -4.12
C ALA A 133 2.31 -9.36 -4.48
N LYS A 134 2.34 -10.50 -5.17
CA LYS A 134 3.58 -11.13 -5.62
C LYS A 134 4.36 -10.24 -6.59
N GLN A 135 3.68 -9.68 -7.60
CA GLN A 135 4.30 -8.76 -8.57
C GLN A 135 4.87 -7.53 -7.88
N PHE A 136 4.15 -6.98 -6.89
CA PHE A 136 4.65 -5.81 -6.18
C PHE A 136 5.81 -6.14 -5.24
N LEU A 137 5.79 -7.31 -4.58
CA LEU A 137 6.89 -7.77 -3.73
C LEU A 137 8.21 -7.86 -4.50
N GLU A 138 8.18 -8.33 -5.75
CA GLU A 138 9.37 -8.36 -6.63
C GLU A 138 9.95 -6.96 -6.89
N ILE A 139 9.11 -5.92 -6.97
CA ILE A 139 9.55 -4.53 -7.14
C ILE A 139 10.21 -4.00 -5.87
N ILE A 140 9.64 -4.32 -4.70
CA ILE A 140 10.07 -3.72 -3.43
C ILE A 140 11.07 -4.57 -2.65
N GLN A 141 11.44 -5.78 -3.11
CA GLN A 141 12.25 -6.73 -2.34
C GLN A 141 13.55 -6.12 -1.77
N ASP A 142 14.22 -5.28 -2.56
CA ASP A 142 15.50 -4.66 -2.21
C ASP A 142 15.35 -3.23 -1.66
N TRP A 143 14.12 -2.75 -1.47
CA TRP A 143 13.89 -1.38 -1.01
C TRP A 143 14.49 -1.11 0.36
N THR A 144 15.11 0.05 0.48
CA THR A 144 15.72 0.60 1.68
C THR A 144 15.15 1.98 1.99
N LYS A 145 15.57 2.57 3.11
CA LYS A 145 15.16 3.92 3.51
C LYS A 145 15.53 4.99 2.47
N ASP A 146 16.59 4.76 1.68
CA ASP A 146 17.11 5.74 0.74
C ASP A 146 16.22 5.83 -0.52
N ASP A 147 15.42 4.78 -0.78
CA ASP A 147 14.48 4.66 -1.90
C ASP A 147 13.11 5.31 -1.63
N LEU A 148 12.84 5.76 -0.40
CA LEU A 148 11.54 6.31 0.02
C LEU A 148 11.22 7.70 -0.58
N LYS A 149 12.14 8.30 -1.33
CA LYS A 149 11.96 9.62 -1.93
C LYS A 149 11.27 9.51 -3.28
N TYR A 150 10.36 10.45 -3.55
CA TYR A 150 9.77 10.56 -4.89
C TYR A 150 10.84 10.91 -5.94
N PRO A 151 10.72 10.39 -7.16
CA PRO A 151 11.62 10.74 -8.26
C PRO A 151 11.52 12.23 -8.59
N THR A 152 12.66 12.83 -8.95
CA THR A 152 12.73 14.22 -9.40
C THR A 152 13.19 14.31 -10.86
N LYS A 153 12.82 15.38 -11.57
CA LYS A 153 13.16 15.54 -13.00
C LYS A 153 14.66 15.67 -13.27
N ASP A 154 15.45 16.00 -12.25
CA ASP A 154 16.89 16.24 -12.38
C ASP A 154 17.73 14.95 -12.24
N GLU A 155 17.08 13.78 -12.08
CA GLU A 155 17.74 12.47 -11.89
C GLU A 155 17.80 11.60 -13.16
N ASN A 156 17.60 12.18 -14.36
CA ASN A 156 17.74 11.50 -15.66
C ASN A 156 18.83 12.10 -16.55
#